data_AF-A0A972HIQ6-F1
#
_entry.id   AF-A0A972HIQ6-F1
#
_cell.length_a   1.000
_cell.length_b   1.000
_cell.length_c   1.000
_cell.angle_alpha   90.00
_cell.angle_beta   90.00
_cell.angle_gamma   90.00
#
_symmetry.space_group_name_H-M   'P 1'
#
loop_
_entity.id
_entity.type
_entity.pdbx_description
1 polymer ?
#
loop_
_entity_poly.entity_id
_entity_poly.type
_entity_poly.pdbx_seq_one_letter_code
_entity_poly.pdbx_strand_id
1 'polypeptide(L)'
;MKLELVNARLTDGRLVDVEVTNGAISMITEVGAGPRTRAEDTERHDLKSWLLLPATAEPHAHLDKALTAESVPNPKGDLLGAIQAWIQAAKAGMFTHENTVERATASHSSDGSVGEPRNYSGSDARQRF
;
A
#
# COMPACT_ATOMS: atom_id res chain seq x y z
N MET A 1 20.67 -10.40 -6.68
CA MET A 1 19.65 -10.08 -7.71
C MET A 1 19.91 -8.67 -8.18
N LYS A 2 19.99 -8.47 -9.51
CA LYS A 2 20.16 -7.15 -10.13
C LYS A 2 18.88 -6.79 -10.87
N LEU A 3 18.39 -5.57 -10.64
CA LEU A 3 17.17 -5.03 -11.24
C LEU A 3 17.51 -3.70 -11.94
N GLU A 4 16.95 -3.49 -13.11
CA GLU A 4 16.99 -2.24 -13.86
C GLU A 4 15.59 -1.72 -14.14
N LEU A 5 15.29 -0.50 -13.70
CA LEU A 5 14.09 0.24 -14.05
C LEU A 5 14.47 1.30 -15.09
N VAL A 6 14.04 1.13 -16.34
CA VAL A 6 14.44 2.01 -17.44
C VAL A 6 13.35 2.97 -17.87
N ASN A 7 13.74 4.11 -18.44
CA ASN A 7 12.85 5.20 -18.84
C ASN A 7 11.94 5.67 -17.68
N ALA A 8 12.48 5.76 -16.47
CA ALA A 8 11.79 6.26 -15.29
C ALA A 8 11.76 7.80 -15.30
N ARG A 9 10.64 8.42 -14.92
CA ARG A 9 10.57 9.87 -14.69
C ARG A 9 10.75 10.17 -13.21
N LEU A 10 11.66 11.07 -12.86
CA LEU A 10 11.81 11.58 -11.49
C LEU A 10 10.90 12.80 -11.26
N THR A 11 10.70 13.16 -9.99
CA THR A 11 9.85 14.31 -9.59
C THR A 11 10.39 15.66 -10.06
N ASP A 12 11.70 15.76 -10.33
CA ASP A 12 12.34 16.92 -10.93
C ASP A 12 12.19 16.98 -12.47
N GLY A 13 11.50 16.00 -13.06
CA GLY A 13 11.22 15.92 -14.50
C GLY A 13 12.25 15.15 -15.32
N ARG A 14 13.41 14.79 -14.77
CA ARG A 14 14.45 14.02 -15.48
C ARG A 14 13.97 12.63 -15.87
N LEU A 15 14.45 12.15 -17.02
CA LEU A 15 14.25 10.78 -17.51
C LEU A 15 15.53 9.98 -17.26
N VAL A 16 15.43 8.93 -16.45
CA VAL A 16 16.59 8.16 -15.95
C VAL A 16 16.37 6.66 -16.06
N ASP A 17 17.48 5.92 -16.06
CA ASP A 17 17.54 4.50 -15.76
C ASP A 17 18.05 4.33 -14.32
N VAL A 18 17.45 3.43 -13.54
CA VAL A 18 17.79 3.14 -12.15
C VAL A 18 18.26 1.70 -12.01
N GLU A 19 19.46 1.52 -11.47
CA GLU A 19 20.01 0.21 -11.13
C GLU A 19 19.81 -0.08 -9.65
N VAL A 20 19.31 -1.28 -9.34
CA VAL A 20 19.15 -1.79 -7.98
C VAL A 20 19.95 -3.09 -7.84
N THR A 21 20.87 -3.10 -6.88
CA THR A 21 21.70 -4.25 -6.57
C THR A 21 21.53 -4.60 -5.09
N ASN A 22 21.19 -5.86 -4.81
CA ASN A 22 21.00 -6.37 -3.44
C ASN A 22 20.02 -5.52 -2.60
N GLY A 23 18.94 -5.06 -3.23
CA GLY A 23 17.87 -4.28 -2.57
C GLY A 23 18.18 -2.79 -2.37
N ALA A 24 19.33 -2.30 -2.82
CA ALA A 24 19.70 -0.89 -2.75
C ALA A 24 19.88 -0.29 -4.15
N ILE A 25 19.51 0.98 -4.32
CA ILE A 25 19.81 1.74 -5.54
C ILE A 25 21.33 1.89 -5.64
N SER A 26 21.93 1.33 -6.68
CA SER A 26 23.37 1.40 -6.94
C SER A 26 23.74 2.51 -7.92
N MET A 27 22.84 2.87 -8.83
CA MET A 27 23.09 3.92 -9.83
C MET A 27 21.80 4.57 -10.32
N ILE A 28 21.89 5.86 -10.67
CA ILE A 28 20.86 6.60 -11.39
C ILE A 28 21.55 7.33 -12.53
N THR A 29 21.14 7.05 -13.77
CA THR A 29 21.78 7.58 -14.98
C THR A 29 20.74 8.20 -15.89
N GLU A 30 21.00 9.40 -16.43
CA GLU A 30 20.10 10.00 -17.42
C GLU A 30 20.03 9.16 -18.70
N VAL A 31 18.83 9.04 -19.27
CA VAL A 31 18.63 8.24 -20.48
C VAL A 31 19.50 8.78 -21.61
N GLY A 32 20.35 7.92 -22.17
CA GLY A 32 21.25 8.25 -23.28
C GLY A 32 22.65 8.69 -22.85
N ALA A 33 22.93 8.81 -21.55
CA ALA A 33 24.23 9.27 -21.05
C ALA A 33 25.31 8.17 -20.90
N GLY A 34 25.07 6.93 -21.34
CA GLY A 34 26.06 5.86 -21.17
C GLY A 34 25.87 4.60 -22.03
N PRO A 35 26.88 3.71 -22.03
CA PRO A 35 26.82 2.44 -22.75
C PRO A 35 25.77 1.51 -22.14
N ARG A 36 24.87 0.99 -22.99
CA ARG A 36 23.78 0.08 -22.60
C ARG A 36 24.23 -1.39 -22.58
N THR A 37 25.35 -1.69 -21.93
CA THR A 37 25.82 -3.09 -21.84
C THR A 37 24.96 -3.82 -20.82
N ARG A 38 24.01 -4.62 -21.32
CA ARG A 38 23.16 -5.50 -20.53
C ARG A 38 24.02 -6.59 -19.89
N ALA A 39 24.04 -6.66 -18.57
CA ALA A 39 24.55 -7.83 -17.87
C ALA A 39 23.56 -9.00 -18.01
N GLU A 40 24.05 -10.21 -18.24
CA GLU A 40 23.23 -11.36 -18.67
C GLU A 40 22.22 -11.86 -17.60
N ASP A 41 22.33 -11.41 -16.34
CA ASP A 41 21.45 -11.78 -15.22
C ASP A 41 20.68 -10.61 -14.57
N THR A 42 20.32 -9.59 -15.37
CA THR A 42 19.57 -8.42 -14.85
C THR A 42 18.08 -8.50 -15.23
N GLU A 43 17.21 -8.50 -14.22
CA GLU A 43 15.77 -8.28 -14.41
C GLU A 43 15.56 -6.83 -14.85
N ARG A 44 14.78 -6.61 -15.90
CA ARG A 44 14.62 -5.27 -16.49
C ARG A 44 13.15 -4.94 -16.72
N HIS A 45 12.73 -3.78 -16.25
CA HIS A 45 11.38 -3.24 -16.44
C HIS A 45 11.44 -1.87 -17.12
N ASP A 46 10.74 -1.72 -18.23
CA ASP A 46 10.56 -0.42 -18.89
C ASP A 46 9.35 0.30 -18.29
N LEU A 47 9.63 1.41 -17.61
CA LEU A 47 8.62 2.23 -16.95
C LEU A 47 7.90 3.19 -17.89
N LYS A 48 8.25 3.25 -19.19
CA LYS A 48 7.53 4.04 -20.20
C LYS A 48 7.27 5.50 -19.78
N SER A 49 8.26 6.14 -19.15
CA SER A 49 8.18 7.51 -18.60
C SER A 49 7.17 7.73 -17.48
N TRP A 50 6.69 6.67 -16.82
CA TRP A 50 5.92 6.77 -15.59
C TRP A 50 6.78 7.36 -14.46
N LEU A 51 6.11 8.09 -13.57
CA LEU A 51 6.75 8.70 -12.41
C LEU A 51 7.20 7.60 -11.44
N LEU A 52 8.49 7.55 -11.16
CA LEU A 52 9.07 6.69 -10.13
C LEU A 52 9.08 7.45 -8.80
N LEU A 53 8.37 6.90 -7.82
CA LEU A 53 8.30 7.40 -6.46
C LEU A 53 8.85 6.34 -5.49
N PRO A 54 9.35 6.75 -4.32
CA PRO A 54 9.49 5.83 -3.20
C PRO A 54 8.15 5.15 -2.89
N ALA A 55 8.22 3.99 -2.25
CA ALA A 55 7.02 3.38 -1.66
C ALA A 55 6.31 4.41 -0.76
N THR A 56 4.98 4.46 -0.84
CA THR A 56 4.19 5.35 0.01
C THR A 56 4.30 4.91 1.47
N ALA A 57 4.14 5.86 2.39
CA ALA A 57 4.11 5.60 3.82
C ALA A 57 2.72 5.97 4.37
N GLU A 58 2.14 5.07 5.16
CA GLU A 58 0.95 5.33 5.98
C GLU A 58 1.40 5.49 7.44
N PRO A 59 1.58 6.73 7.94
CA PRO A 59 2.13 6.96 9.27
C PRO A 59 1.12 6.70 10.39
N HIS A 60 -0.18 6.60 10.09
CA HIS A 60 -1.22 6.36 11.10
C HIS A 60 -2.33 5.45 10.56
N ALA A 61 -2.24 4.17 10.91
CA ALA A 61 -3.30 3.19 10.67
C ALA A 61 -3.71 2.45 11.96
N HIS A 62 -5.00 2.15 12.06
CA HIS A 62 -5.56 1.29 13.11
C HIS A 62 -5.79 -0.13 12.56
N LEU A 63 -4.72 -0.90 12.41
CA LEU A 63 -4.80 -2.26 11.83
C LEU A 63 -5.57 -3.25 12.71
N ASP A 64 -5.58 -3.04 14.02
CA ASP A 64 -6.36 -3.79 15.00
C ASP A 64 -7.88 -3.69 14.75
N LYS A 65 -8.32 -2.54 14.22
CA LYS A 65 -9.72 -2.24 13.89
C LYS A 65 -10.06 -2.42 12.41
N ALA A 66 -9.08 -2.78 11.57
CA ALA A 66 -9.29 -2.86 10.13
C ALA A 66 -10.42 -3.86 9.79
N LEU A 67 -11.26 -3.52 8.81
CA LEU A 67 -12.31 -4.41 8.29
C LEU A 67 -13.40 -4.83 9.31
N THR A 68 -13.70 -4.01 10.33
CA THR A 68 -14.79 -4.29 11.30
C THR A 68 -16.06 -3.47 11.10
N ALA A 69 -16.11 -2.59 10.09
CA ALA A 69 -17.22 -1.65 9.91
C ALA A 69 -18.59 -2.36 9.75
N GLU A 70 -18.63 -3.51 9.08
CA GLU A 70 -19.86 -4.28 8.88
C GLU A 70 -20.31 -5.02 10.16
N SER A 71 -19.37 -5.48 11.00
CA SER A 71 -19.68 -6.23 12.24
C SER A 71 -19.82 -5.34 13.48
N VAL A 72 -19.22 -4.16 13.45
CA VAL A 72 -19.24 -3.15 14.53
C VAL A 72 -19.68 -1.82 13.94
N PRO A 73 -20.98 -1.68 13.60
CA PRO A 73 -21.48 -0.49 12.93
C PRO A 73 -21.42 0.72 13.87
N ASN A 74 -21.20 1.90 13.28
CA ASN A 74 -21.37 3.19 13.94
C ASN A 74 -22.53 3.98 13.30
N PRO A 75 -23.79 3.71 13.66
CA PRO A 75 -24.95 4.40 13.07
C PRO A 75 -24.96 5.92 13.30
N LYS A 76 -24.30 6.38 14.37
CA LYS A 76 -24.18 7.82 14.67
C LYS A 76 -23.20 8.52 13.73
N GLY A 77 -22.22 7.80 13.19
CA GLY A 77 -21.18 8.35 12.32
C GLY A 77 -20.24 9.34 13.03
N ASP A 78 -20.19 9.33 14.37
CA ASP A 78 -19.32 10.18 15.17
C ASP A 78 -18.27 9.35 15.94
N LEU A 79 -17.20 10.01 16.41
CA LEU A 79 -16.09 9.35 17.09
C LEU A 79 -16.54 8.64 18.39
N LEU A 80 -17.45 9.25 19.15
CA LEU A 80 -17.90 8.68 20.42
C LEU A 80 -18.74 7.41 20.20
N GLY A 81 -19.57 7.39 19.17
CA GLY A 81 -20.35 6.23 18.73
C GLY A 81 -19.45 5.08 18.29
N ALA A 82 -18.39 5.37 17.53
CA ALA A 82 -17.37 4.39 17.16
C ALA A 82 -16.66 3.79 18.38
N ILE A 83 -16.18 4.64 19.30
CA ILE A 83 -15.51 4.20 20.53
C ILE A 83 -16.45 3.31 21.35
N GLN A 84 -17.72 3.72 21.52
CA GLN A 84 -18.71 2.95 22.26
C GLN A 84 -18.97 1.60 21.60
N ALA A 85 -19.22 1.57 20.29
CA ALA A 85 -19.47 0.33 19.55
C ALA A 85 -18.29 -0.64 19.67
N TRP A 86 -17.06 -0.14 19.51
CA TRP A 86 -15.85 -0.95 19.63
C TRP A 86 -15.68 -1.52 21.04
N ILE A 87 -15.84 -0.71 22.09
CA ILE A 87 -15.76 -1.17 23.48
C ILE A 87 -16.79 -2.28 23.76
N GLN A 88 -18.03 -2.14 23.26
CA GLN A 88 -19.05 -3.17 23.45
C GLN A 88 -18.69 -4.46 22.71
N ALA A 89 -18.22 -4.37 21.46
CA ALA A 89 -17.76 -5.52 20.69
C ALA A 89 -16.60 -6.26 21.37
N ALA A 90 -15.64 -5.52 21.94
CA ALA A 90 -14.53 -6.08 22.70
C ALA A 90 -14.99 -6.82 23.95
N LYS A 91 -15.91 -6.23 24.72
CA LYS A 91 -16.49 -6.87 25.91
C LYS A 91 -17.28 -8.12 25.57
N ALA A 92 -17.86 -8.20 24.38
CA ALA A 92 -18.55 -9.38 23.87
C ALA A 92 -17.57 -10.47 23.38
N GLY A 93 -16.25 -10.26 23.45
CA GLY A 93 -15.24 -11.24 23.03
C GLY A 93 -15.09 -11.36 21.51
N MET A 94 -15.55 -10.35 20.75
CA MET A 94 -15.55 -10.41 19.28
C MET A 94 -14.14 -10.38 18.67
N PHE A 95 -13.15 -9.87 19.41
CA PHE A 95 -11.79 -9.70 18.92
C PHE A 95 -10.84 -10.70 19.59
N THR A 96 -10.50 -11.74 18.86
CA THR A 96 -9.43 -12.67 19.24
C THR A 96 -8.11 -12.21 18.64
N HIS A 97 -7.01 -12.75 19.14
CA HIS A 97 -5.70 -12.49 18.55
C HIS A 97 -5.67 -12.93 17.08
N GLU A 98 -6.16 -14.13 16.81
CA GLU A 98 -6.17 -14.76 15.48
C GLU A 98 -6.95 -13.92 14.47
N ASN A 99 -8.17 -13.49 14.81
CA ASN A 99 -8.99 -12.70 13.88
C ASN A 99 -8.46 -11.27 13.70
N THR A 100 -7.67 -10.77 14.65
CA THR A 100 -7.01 -9.48 14.54
C THR A 100 -5.81 -9.57 13.59
N VAL A 101 -4.99 -10.62 13.72
CA VAL A 101 -3.87 -10.89 12.80
C VAL A 101 -4.36 -11.10 11.37
N GLU A 102 -5.44 -11.87 11.19
CA GLU A 102 -6.06 -12.12 9.89
C GLU A 102 -6.49 -10.80 9.22
N ARG A 103 -7.29 -9.97 9.91
CA ARG A 103 -7.76 -8.69 9.37
C ARG A 103 -6.63 -7.70 9.11
N ALA A 104 -5.66 -7.59 10.03
CA ALA A 104 -4.51 -6.72 9.86
C ALA A 104 -3.70 -7.10 8.62
N THR A 105 -3.45 -8.39 8.42
CA THR A 105 -2.71 -8.90 7.26
C THR A 105 -3.51 -8.68 5.97
N ALA A 106 -4.81 -8.99 5.96
CA ALA A 106 -5.67 -8.77 4.80
C ALA A 106 -5.76 -7.29 4.40
N SER A 107 -5.72 -6.37 5.35
CA SER A 107 -5.76 -4.92 5.07
C SER A 107 -4.46 -4.37 4.46
N HIS A 108 -3.34 -5.11 4.58
CA HIS A 108 -2.04 -4.75 4.02
C HIS A 108 -1.73 -5.51 2.72
N SER A 109 -2.17 -6.76 2.62
CA SER A 109 -1.91 -7.61 1.45
C SER A 109 -2.74 -7.17 0.25
N SER A 110 -2.06 -6.66 -0.78
CA SER A 110 -2.63 -6.47 -2.11
C SER A 110 -2.61 -7.79 -2.89
N ASP A 111 -3.15 -8.86 -2.29
CA ASP A 111 -3.55 -10.04 -3.05
C ASP A 111 -4.40 -9.52 -4.22
N GLY A 112 -3.92 -9.71 -5.45
CA GLY A 112 -4.52 -9.19 -6.68
C GLY A 112 -5.91 -9.75 -6.99
N SER A 113 -6.54 -10.54 -6.11
CA SER A 113 -7.99 -10.70 -6.07
C SER A 113 -8.63 -9.42 -5.57
N VAL A 114 -8.64 -8.40 -6.43
CA VAL A 114 -9.61 -7.32 -6.31
C VAL A 114 -10.98 -7.97 -6.51
N GLY A 115 -11.58 -8.46 -5.42
CA GLY A 115 -13.02 -8.62 -5.36
C GLY A 115 -13.65 -7.31 -5.81
N GLU A 116 -14.73 -7.38 -6.59
CA GLU A 116 -15.34 -6.21 -7.23
C GLU A 116 -15.32 -4.99 -6.31
N PRO A 117 -14.98 -3.79 -6.84
CA PRO A 117 -15.02 -2.57 -6.05
C PRO A 117 -16.42 -2.43 -5.45
N ARG A 118 -16.55 -2.72 -4.16
CA ARG A 118 -17.78 -2.48 -3.41
C ARG A 118 -17.94 -0.96 -3.39
N ASN A 119 -18.99 -0.48 -4.05
CA ASN A 119 -19.36 0.92 -4.05
C ASN A 119 -19.75 1.32 -2.61
N TYR A 120 -18.78 1.78 -1.84
CA TYR A 120 -19.02 2.44 -0.58
C TYR A 120 -19.45 3.88 -0.89
N SER A 121 -20.74 4.16 -0.67
CA SER A 121 -21.28 5.51 -0.81
C SER A 121 -20.55 6.47 0.14
N GLY A 122 -20.49 7.77 -0.18
CA GLY A 122 -19.75 8.77 0.60
C GLY A 122 -20.10 8.88 2.10
N SER A 123 -21.17 8.20 2.58
CA SER A 123 -21.47 8.03 3.99
C SER A 123 -20.62 6.97 4.71
N ASP A 124 -19.99 6.02 4.00
CA ASP A 124 -19.15 4.97 4.59
C ASP A 124 -17.76 5.42 5.01
N ALA A 125 -17.27 6.52 4.43
CA ALA A 125 -15.99 7.11 4.85
C ALA A 125 -16.03 7.61 6.31
N ARG A 126 -17.22 7.79 6.89
CA ARG A 126 -17.43 8.23 8.29
C ARG A 126 -17.35 7.09 9.31
N GLN A 127 -17.19 5.84 8.86
CA GLN A 127 -17.01 4.67 9.74
C GLN A 127 -15.53 4.40 10.10
N ARG A 128 -14.61 5.32 9.77
CA ARG A 128 -13.15 5.13 9.85
C ARG A 128 -12.51 5.45 11.22
N PHE A 129 -13.24 5.33 12.32
CA PHE A 129 -12.70 5.46 13.68
C PHE A 129 -13.04 4.25 14.55
#